data_AF-A0A535HC06-F1
#
_entry.id   AF-A0A535HC06-F1
#
_cell.length_a   1.000
_cell.length_b   1.000
_cell.length_c   1.000
_cell.angle_alpha   90.00
_cell.angle_beta   90.00
_cell.angle_gamma   90.00
#
_symmetry.space_group_name_H-M   'P 1'
#
loop_
_entity.id
_entity.type
_entity.pdbx_description
1 polymer ?
#
loop_
_entity_poly.entity_id
_entity_poly.type
_entity_poly.pdbx_seq_one_letter_code
_entity_poly.pdbx_strand_id
1 'polypeptide(L)' 'MPRTVTVRVPASSANLGPGFDVLALALDLYLSVEARESGKTTIEWDGEGAGEVPLDRRNLLVRAAQEPFDGWSR' A
#
# COMPACT_ATOMS: atom_id res chain seq x y z
N MET A 1 4.80 -12.18 20.96
CA MET A 1 5.60 -11.77 19.78
C MET A 1 4.74 -10.84 18.94
N PRO A 2 5.29 -9.75 18.37
CA PRO A 2 4.51 -8.82 17.54
C PRO A 2 3.99 -9.51 16.29
N ARG A 3 2.74 -9.26 15.91
CA ARG A 3 2.21 -9.79 14.65
C ARG A 3 2.92 -9.15 13.47
N THR A 4 3.17 -9.96 12.44
CA THR A 4 3.79 -9.53 11.19
C THR A 4 2.93 -10.07 10.04
N VAL A 5 2.68 -9.25 9.04
CA VAL A 5 1.90 -9.59 7.84
C VAL A 5 2.67 -9.10 6.62
N THR A 6 2.71 -9.91 5.58
CA THR A 6 3.30 -9.55 4.29
C THR A 6 2.19 -9.56 3.23
N VAL A 7 2.10 -8.49 2.45
CA VAL A 7 1.15 -8.33 1.35
C VAL A 7 1.94 -8.11 0.07
N ARG A 8 1.51 -8.74 -1.02
CA ARG A 8 2.04 -8.50 -2.36
C ARG A 8 0.90 -8.04 -3.27
N VAL A 9 1.04 -6.85 -3.86
CA VAL A 9 -0.01 -6.19 -4.64
C VAL A 9 0.47 -6.01 -6.08
N PRO A 10 -0.27 -6.49 -7.10
CA PRO A 10 0.08 -6.26 -8.49
C PRO A 10 -0.17 -4.81 -8.89
N ALA A 11 0.69 -4.27 -9.75
CA ALA A 11 0.37 -3.09 -10.52
C ALA A 11 -0.82 -3.38 -11.46
N SER A 12 -1.51 -2.34 -11.89
CA SER A 12 -2.62 -2.47 -12.85
C SER A 12 -2.57 -1.40 -13.93
N SER A 13 -3.20 -1.72 -15.06
CA SER A 13 -3.48 -0.75 -16.13
C SER A 13 -4.99 -0.64 -16.31
N ALA A 14 -5.51 0.59 -16.32
CA ALA A 14 -6.93 0.90 -16.51
C ALA A 14 -7.22 1.47 -17.91
N ASN A 15 -8.49 1.81 -18.18
CA ASN A 15 -8.94 2.49 -19.40
C ASN A 15 -8.63 1.71 -20.69
N LEU A 16 -8.91 0.41 -20.68
CA LEU A 16 -8.63 -0.51 -21.77
C LEU A 16 -9.62 -0.30 -22.94
N GLY A 17 -9.33 0.69 -23.79
CA GLY A 17 -10.09 1.01 -24.99
C GLY A 17 -11.53 1.45 -24.66
N PRO A 18 -12.57 0.80 -25.21
CA PRO A 18 -13.96 1.16 -24.93
C PRO A 18 -14.38 0.89 -23.47
N GLY A 19 -13.56 0.19 -22.69
CA GLY A 19 -13.80 -0.09 -21.26
C GLY A 19 -13.43 1.04 -20.31
N PHE A 20 -13.63 2.29 -20.71
CA PHE A 20 -13.33 3.47 -19.91
C PHE A 20 -14.03 3.39 -18.53
N ASP A 21 -13.30 3.72 -17.46
CA ASP A 21 -13.76 3.71 -16.06
C ASP A 21 -14.31 2.36 -15.52
N VAL A 22 -14.16 1.24 -16.24
CA VAL A 22 -14.68 -0.07 -15.78
C VAL A 22 -13.67 -1.20 -15.93
N LEU A 23 -12.83 -1.18 -16.97
CA LEU A 23 -11.85 -2.24 -17.20
C LEU A 23 -10.48 -1.90 -16.63
N ALA A 24 -9.91 -2.85 -15.90
CA ALA A 24 -8.51 -2.85 -15.48
C ALA A 24 -7.89 -4.25 -15.61
N LEU A 25 -6.59 -4.29 -15.85
CA LEU A 25 -5.79 -5.52 -15.93
C LEU A 25 -4.69 -5.49 -14.88
N ALA A 26 -4.57 -6.55 -14.08
CA ALA A 26 -3.44 -6.75 -13.20
C ALA A 26 -2.21 -7.22 -14.00
N LEU A 27 -1.05 -6.67 -13.67
CA LEU A 27 0.22 -6.95 -14.35
C LEU A 27 1.15 -7.76 -13.44
N ASP A 28 2.08 -8.49 -14.04
CA ASP A 28 3.14 -9.26 -13.36
C ASP A 28 4.29 -8.34 -12.87
N LEU A 29 3.92 -7.27 -12.16
CA LEU A 29 4.80 -6.28 -11.55
C LEU A 29 4.23 -5.97 -10.17
N TYR A 30 5.04 -6.05 -9.10
CA TYR A 30 4.50 -6.09 -7.75
C TYR A 30 5.15 -5.08 -6.80
N LEU A 31 4.32 -4.57 -5.89
CA LEU A 31 4.77 -3.98 -4.63
C LEU A 31 4.66 -5.04 -3.52
N SER A 32 5.74 -5.26 -2.78
CA SER A 32 5.76 -6.10 -1.58
C SER A 32 5.84 -5.22 -0.34
N VAL A 33 4.94 -5.44 0.62
CA VAL A 33 4.88 -4.68 1.87
C VAL A 33 4.91 -5.65 3.04
N GLU A 34 5.90 -5.51 3.92
CA GLU A 34 5.91 -6.17 5.22
C GLU A 34 5.51 -5.17 6.30
N ALA A 35 4.53 -5.53 7.11
CA ALA A 35 4.06 -4.71 8.22
C ALA A 35 4.14 -5.50 9.53
N ARG A 36 4.69 -4.87 10.56
CA ARG A 36 4.84 -5.45 11.90
C ARG A 36 4.27 -4.51 12.96
N GLU A 37 3.57 -5.07 13.93
CA GLU A 37 3.11 -4.32 15.10
C GLU A 37 4.30 -3.68 15.83
N SER A 38 4.23 -2.36 16.04
CA SER A 38 5.29 -1.57 16.68
C SER A 38 4.69 -0.40 17.46
N GLY A 39 5.36 0.03 18.52
CA GLY A 39 4.97 1.22 19.30
C GLY A 39 5.20 2.55 18.56
N LYS A 40 5.96 2.53 17.46
CA LYS A 40 6.20 3.70 16.61
C LYS A 40 6.08 3.29 15.14
N THR A 41 5.46 4.17 14.35
CA THR A 41 5.45 4.04 12.89
C THR A 41 6.82 4.40 12.33
N THR A 42 7.45 3.44 11.67
CA THR A 42 8.69 3.58 10.90
C THR A 42 8.45 2.99 9.51
N ILE A 43 9.05 3.59 8.49
CA ILE A 43 8.91 3.15 7.10
C ILE A 43 10.32 3.08 6.52
N GLU A 44 10.63 1.94 5.91
CA GLU A 44 11.80 1.75 5.06
C GLU A 44 11.27 1.45 3.65
N TRP A 45 11.91 2.01 2.64
CA TRP A 45 11.49 1.89 1.25
C TRP A 45 12.70 1.66 0.36
N ASP A 46 12.59 0.70 -0.54
CA ASP A 46 13.58 0.38 -1.55
C ASP A 46 12.89 0.26 -2.92
N GLY A 47 13.65 0.47 -3.99
CA GLY A 47 13.16 0.41 -5.36
C GLY A 47 12.51 1.72 -5.83
N GLU A 48 11.46 1.57 -6.65
CA GLU A 48 10.83 2.68 -7.36
C GLU A 48 10.27 3.74 -6.39
N GLY A 49 10.59 5.02 -6.63
CA GLY A 49 10.10 6.13 -5.81
C GLY A 49 10.75 6.31 -4.44
N ALA A 50 11.84 5.60 -4.11
CA ALA A 50 12.49 5.67 -2.78
C ALA A 50 12.91 7.09 -2.35
N GLY A 51 13.16 8.01 -3.29
CA GLY A 51 13.47 9.42 -3.00
C GLY A 51 12.26 10.35 -2.93
N GLU A 52 11.07 9.86 -3.29
CA GLU A 52 9.86 10.66 -3.48
C GLU A 52 8.75 10.27 -2.51
N VAL A 53 8.70 8.99 -2.13
CA VAL A 53 7.69 8.45 -1.23
C VAL A 53 7.91 8.99 0.20
N PRO A 54 6.91 9.63 0.82
CA PRO A 54 7.03 10.08 2.21
C PRO A 54 7.26 8.89 3.14
N LEU A 55 8.26 8.98 4.03
CA LEU A 55 8.58 7.96 5.04
C LEU A 55 7.97 8.29 6.41
N ASP A 56 6.88 9.06 6.41
CA ASP A 56 6.14 9.48 7.59
C ASP A 56 4.65 9.14 7.44
N ARG A 57 3.80 9.67 8.33
CA ARG A 57 2.36 9.37 8.34
C ARG A 57 1.60 9.84 7.09
N ARG A 58 2.22 10.65 6.22
CA ARG A 58 1.63 11.05 4.92
C ARG A 58 1.71 9.93 3.89
N ASN A 59 2.51 8.90 4.13
CA ASN A 59 2.61 7.74 3.24
C ASN A 59 1.22 7.11 3.00
N LEU A 60 0.86 6.89 1.73
CA LEU A 60 -0.44 6.36 1.36
C LEU A 60 -0.71 4.96 1.93
N LEU A 61 0.31 4.12 2.09
CA LEU A 61 0.15 2.80 2.72
C LEU A 61 -0.21 2.93 4.20
N VAL A 62 0.40 3.87 4.92
CA VAL A 62 0.08 4.12 6.33
C VAL A 62 -1.35 4.62 6.47
N ARG A 63 -1.74 5.57 5.63
CA ARG A 63 -3.10 6.11 5.59
C ARG A 63 -4.12 5.02 5.27
N ALA A 64 -3.91 4.25 4.20
CA ALA A 64 -4.80 3.16 3.80
C ALA A 64 -4.90 2.06 4.87
N ALA A 65 -3.85 1.83 5.65
CA ALA A 65 -3.85 0.86 6.75
C ALA A 65 -4.54 1.37 8.02
N GLN A 66 -4.76 2.68 8.18
CA GLN A 66 -5.31 3.29 9.40
C GLN A 66 -6.71 3.88 9.19
N GLU A 67 -6.92 4.63 8.12
CA GLU A 67 -8.17 5.38 7.85
C GLU A 67 -9.43 4.49 7.87
N PRO A 68 -9.45 3.27 7.29
CA PRO A 68 -10.63 2.41 7.34
C PRO A 68 -11.04 1.98 8.75
N PHE A 69 -10.13 2.10 9.72
CA PHE A 69 -10.35 1.72 11.11
C PHE A 69 -10.47 2.92 12.05
N ASP A 70 -10.38 4.14 11.52
CA ASP A 70 -10.57 5.35 12.31
C ASP A 70 -12.01 5.43 12.82
N GLY A 71 -12.17 5.68 14.13
CA GLY A 71 -13.48 5.63 14.80
C GLY A 71 -14.08 4.22 14.95
N TRP A 72 -13.37 3.15 14.57
CA TRP A 72 -13.87 1.78 14.72
C TRP A 72 -13.72 1.31 16.17
N SER A 73 -14.80 1.38 16.94
CA SER A 73 -14.91 0.74 18.25
C SER A 73 -15.03 -0.77 18.07
N ARG A 74 -14.06 -1.53 18.60
CA ARG A 74 -14.20 -2.98 18.76
C ARG A 74 -15.37 -3.34 19.68
#